data_AF-A0A2V9RWW0-F1
#
_entry.id   AF-A0A2V9RWW0-F1
#
_cell.length_a   1.000
_cell.length_b   1.000
_cell.length_c   1.000
_cell.angle_alpha   90.00
_cell.angle_beta   90.00
_cell.angle_gamma   90.00
#
_symmetry.space_group_name_H-M   'P 1'
#
loop_
_entity.id
_entity.type
_entity.pdbx_description
1 polymer ?
#
loop_
_entity_poly.entity_id
_entity_poly.type
_entity_poly.pdbx_seq_one_letter_code
_entity_poly.pdbx_strand_id
1 'polypeptide(L)'
;MLLRSIIGSGICMLLASGNLLSQTGENQKQDPILKDFEARVNNYLELRKKEAGSPPRPTNSADKLAQNRSQMAGKVREVRSEAKQGDIFTPEIANYFRHQISASLSGPNGNKIRASLHHAEPVDGVALKVNEPYPQGMPLQSIPPTLLSTLPRLPKELQYRIVGSNLALHDTASNLIVDFISNAIPTP
;
A
#
# COMPACT_ATOMS: atom_id res chain seq x y z
N MET A 1 4.88 69.88 34.99
CA MET A 1 4.69 70.47 33.65
C MET A 1 5.44 69.60 32.66
N LEU A 2 4.73 69.15 31.63
CA LEU A 2 5.02 68.07 30.68
C LEU A 2 6.31 68.25 29.85
N LEU A 3 7.01 67.15 29.52
CA LEU A 3 7.55 66.78 28.17
C LEU A 3 8.44 65.52 28.29
N ARG A 4 8.08 64.36 27.72
CA ARG A 4 8.41 63.81 26.37
C ARG A 4 9.88 63.38 26.16
N SER A 5 10.03 62.07 25.95
CA SER A 5 10.94 61.29 25.09
C SER A 5 12.40 61.72 24.84
N ILE A 6 13.34 60.76 24.94
CA ILE A 6 14.11 60.15 23.82
C ILE A 6 15.20 59.18 24.36
N ILE A 7 15.09 57.90 23.95
CA ILE A 7 16.09 56.95 23.42
C ILE A 7 17.54 56.93 23.99
N GLY A 8 17.96 55.75 24.44
CA GLY A 8 19.36 55.33 24.53
C GLY A 8 19.45 53.81 24.82
N SER A 9 19.38 52.97 23.79
CA SER A 9 20.52 52.19 23.26
C SER A 9 21.26 51.33 24.30
N GLY A 10 20.85 50.06 24.36
CA GLY A 10 21.57 48.99 25.06
C GLY A 10 21.51 47.74 24.18
N ILE A 11 22.53 47.60 23.34
CA ILE A 11 22.80 46.48 22.43
C ILE A 11 22.77 45.16 23.21
N CYS A 12 21.84 44.27 22.87
CA CYS A 12 21.92 42.86 23.24
C CYS A 12 22.10 42.06 21.95
N MET A 13 23.37 41.93 21.55
CA MET A 13 23.82 41.05 20.48
C MET A 13 23.82 39.61 21.02
N LEU A 14 22.69 38.94 20.93
CA LEU A 14 22.61 37.48 21.05
C LEU A 14 22.58 36.90 19.64
N LEU A 15 23.74 36.39 19.22
CA LEU A 15 23.90 35.52 18.06
C LEU A 15 23.17 34.20 18.35
N ALA A 16 21.87 34.15 18.10
CA ALA A 16 21.17 32.89 17.95
C ALA A 16 21.50 32.36 16.55
N SER A 17 22.42 31.40 16.50
CA SER A 17 22.70 30.61 15.30
C SER A 17 21.38 30.14 14.69
N GLY A 18 21.05 30.65 13.51
CA GLY A 18 19.90 30.23 12.75
C GLY A 18 20.04 28.76 12.39
N ASN A 19 19.25 27.90 13.03
CA ASN A 19 18.86 26.63 12.44
C ASN A 19 17.84 26.95 11.33
N LEU A 20 18.35 27.40 10.19
CA LEU A 20 17.61 27.37 8.94
C LEU A 20 18.10 26.15 8.18
N LEU A 21 17.34 25.06 8.25
CA LEU A 21 17.22 24.06 7.19
C LEU A 21 15.99 23.19 7.50
N SER A 22 14.88 23.63 6.90
CA SER A 22 13.80 22.82 6.35
C SER A 22 13.08 21.87 7.29
N GLN A 23 12.10 22.43 8.02
CA GLN A 23 10.85 21.71 8.26
C GLN A 23 10.10 21.53 6.94
N THR A 24 10.47 20.54 6.13
CA THR A 24 9.54 20.00 5.10
C THR A 24 8.71 18.89 5.74
N GLY A 25 8.05 19.23 6.84
CA GLY A 25 6.97 18.47 7.44
C GLY A 25 5.68 19.23 7.18
N GLU A 26 5.35 19.49 5.91
CA GLU A 26 4.06 20.04 5.56
C GLU A 26 2.97 19.02 5.92
N ASN A 27 2.40 19.22 7.09
CA ASN A 27 0.96 19.21 7.36
C ASN A 27 0.12 18.45 6.32
N GLN A 28 0.25 17.12 6.27
CA GLN A 28 -0.66 16.30 5.49
C GLN A 28 -1.99 16.27 6.24
N LYS A 29 -2.89 17.18 5.89
CA LYS A 29 -4.32 16.87 5.92
C LYS A 29 -4.50 15.68 4.98
N GLN A 30 -4.22 14.46 5.47
CA GLN A 30 -4.24 13.25 4.65
C GLN A 30 -5.59 13.18 3.97
N ASP A 31 -5.56 12.99 2.65
CA ASP A 31 -6.73 12.82 1.79
C ASP A 31 -7.71 11.82 2.47
N PRO A 32 -8.99 12.19 2.66
CA PRO A 32 -9.99 11.30 3.24
C PRO A 32 -10.02 9.90 2.61
N ILE A 33 -9.74 9.77 1.31
CA ILE A 33 -9.67 8.49 0.60
C ILE A 33 -8.51 7.64 1.13
N LEU A 34 -7.35 8.26 1.36
CA LEU A 34 -6.17 7.57 1.89
C LEU A 34 -6.37 7.13 3.34
N LYS A 35 -7.04 7.95 4.15
CA LYS A 35 -7.41 7.57 5.52
C LYS A 35 -8.37 6.39 5.56
N ASP A 36 -9.37 6.38 4.67
CA ASP A 36 -10.32 5.26 4.59
C ASP A 36 -9.61 3.96 4.15
N PHE A 37 -8.73 4.05 3.13
CA PHE A 37 -7.91 2.91 2.71
C PHE A 37 -7.04 2.37 3.85
N GLU A 38 -6.34 3.24 4.58
CA GLU A 38 -5.51 2.85 5.71
C GLU A 38 -6.34 2.20 6.83
N ALA A 39 -7.51 2.76 7.15
CA ALA A 39 -8.41 2.19 8.16
C ALA A 39 -8.88 0.78 7.77
N ARG A 40 -9.24 0.56 6.51
CA ARG A 40 -9.67 -0.76 6.01
C ARG A 40 -8.55 -1.79 6.04
N VAL A 41 -7.33 -1.39 5.67
CA VAL A 41 -6.14 -2.24 5.76
C VAL A 41 -5.86 -2.62 7.21
N ASN A 42 -5.91 -1.65 8.13
CA ASN A 42 -5.67 -1.89 9.55
C ASN A 42 -6.74 -2.81 10.16
N ASN A 43 -8.02 -2.59 9.84
CA ASN A 43 -9.11 -3.46 10.28
C ASN A 43 -8.91 -4.92 9.81
N TYR A 44 -8.47 -5.12 8.57
CA TYR A 44 -8.12 -6.46 8.09
C TYR A 44 -6.98 -7.09 8.91
N LEU A 45 -5.90 -6.35 9.16
CA LEU A 45 -4.73 -6.87 9.88
C LEU A 45 -5.05 -7.14 11.36
N GLU A 46 -5.89 -6.34 11.99
CA GLU A 46 -6.38 -6.57 13.35
C GLU A 46 -7.22 -7.84 13.43
N LEU A 47 -8.18 -8.02 12.50
CA LEU A 47 -8.96 -9.25 12.39
C LEU A 47 -8.04 -10.46 12.19
N ARG A 48 -7.14 -10.39 11.21
CA ARG A 48 -6.17 -11.46 10.91
C ARG A 48 -5.33 -11.81 12.14
N LYS A 49 -4.80 -10.81 12.85
CA LYS A 49 -4.00 -11.01 14.06
C LYS A 49 -4.81 -11.65 15.19
N LYS A 50 -6.06 -11.20 15.39
CA LYS A 50 -6.95 -11.72 16.43
C LYS A 50 -7.30 -13.18 16.19
N GLU A 51 -7.67 -13.52 14.97
CA GLU A 51 -8.27 -14.82 14.65
C GLU A 51 -7.22 -15.87 14.24
N ALA A 52 -6.13 -15.46 13.58
CA ALA A 52 -5.09 -16.36 13.09
C ALA A 52 -3.72 -16.20 13.77
N GLY A 53 -3.57 -15.21 14.67
CA GLY A 53 -2.34 -14.93 15.39
C GLY A 53 -1.28 -14.18 14.58
N SER A 54 -0.09 -14.05 15.15
CA SER A 54 1.05 -13.43 14.48
C SER A 54 1.54 -14.29 13.30
N PRO A 55 2.16 -13.68 12.26
CA PRO A 55 2.83 -14.43 11.20
C PRO A 55 3.76 -15.52 11.78
N PRO A 56 3.78 -16.73 11.20
CA PRO A 56 4.66 -17.79 11.65
C PRO A 56 6.13 -17.35 11.57
N ARG A 57 6.96 -17.82 12.51
CA ARG A 57 8.40 -17.55 12.48
C ARG A 57 9.03 -18.12 11.21
N PRO A 58 10.06 -17.46 10.65
CA PRO A 58 10.83 -18.02 9.55
C PRO A 58 11.32 -19.44 9.87
N THR A 59 11.22 -20.33 8.89
CA THR A 59 11.68 -21.72 9.00
C THR A 59 12.31 -22.14 7.69
N ASN A 60 13.34 -22.99 7.77
CA ASN A 60 14.02 -23.54 6.58
C ASN A 60 13.30 -24.76 5.99
N SER A 61 12.20 -25.21 6.61
CA SER A 61 11.39 -26.31 6.09
C SER A 61 10.25 -25.77 5.24
N ALA A 62 10.27 -26.10 3.94
CA ALA A 62 9.21 -25.75 3.00
C ALA A 62 7.84 -26.29 3.45
N ASP A 63 7.80 -27.54 3.94
CA ASP A 63 6.56 -28.17 4.42
C ASP A 63 5.97 -27.45 5.62
N LYS A 64 6.80 -27.11 6.62
CA LYS A 64 6.34 -26.33 7.78
C LYS A 64 5.85 -24.95 7.37
N LEU A 65 6.51 -24.31 6.41
CA LEU A 65 6.07 -23.01 5.88
C LEU A 65 4.70 -23.13 5.19
N ALA A 66 4.52 -24.14 4.34
CA ALA A 66 3.26 -24.40 3.65
C ALA A 66 2.12 -24.75 4.63
N GLN A 67 2.40 -25.59 5.63
CA GLN A 67 1.44 -25.97 6.66
C GLN A 67 0.99 -24.76 7.49
N ASN A 68 1.94 -23.96 8.00
CA ASN A 68 1.63 -22.78 8.80
C ASN A 68 0.80 -21.75 8.00
N ARG A 69 1.17 -21.54 6.73
CA ARG A 69 0.42 -20.67 5.81
C ARG A 69 -1.01 -21.18 5.59
N SER A 70 -1.18 -22.48 5.32
CA SER A 70 -2.49 -23.10 5.11
C SER A 70 -3.38 -23.00 6.35
N GLN A 71 -2.84 -23.27 7.54
CA GLN A 71 -3.57 -23.15 8.80
C GLN A 71 -4.03 -21.70 9.06
N MET A 72 -3.14 -20.73 8.84
CA MET A 72 -3.48 -19.32 8.96
C MET A 72 -4.54 -18.91 7.93
N ALA A 73 -4.38 -19.32 6.68
CA ALA A 73 -5.35 -19.07 5.61
C ALA A 73 -6.74 -19.62 5.97
N GLY A 74 -6.82 -20.86 6.48
CA GLY A 74 -8.08 -21.47 6.89
C GLY A 74 -8.84 -20.63 7.92
N LYS A 75 -8.16 -20.20 8.98
CA LYS A 75 -8.74 -19.35 10.04
C LYS A 75 -9.22 -18.00 9.50
N VAL A 76 -8.39 -17.34 8.69
CA VAL A 76 -8.74 -16.04 8.09
C VAL A 76 -9.94 -16.20 7.14
N ARG A 77 -9.99 -17.29 6.37
CA ARG A 77 -11.07 -17.55 5.43
C ARG A 77 -12.40 -17.74 6.13
N GLU A 78 -12.41 -18.51 7.21
CA GLU A 78 -13.59 -18.76 8.03
C GLU A 78 -14.22 -17.46 8.56
N VAL A 79 -13.40 -16.59 9.17
CA VAL A 79 -13.89 -15.31 9.74
C VAL A 79 -14.20 -14.25 8.67
N ARG A 80 -13.79 -14.49 7.42
CA ARG A 80 -14.04 -13.62 6.26
C ARG A 80 -14.95 -14.29 5.22
N SER A 81 -15.87 -15.19 5.63
CA SER A 81 -16.76 -15.90 4.70
C SER A 81 -17.55 -14.95 3.77
N GLU A 82 -17.91 -13.76 4.28
CA GLU A 82 -18.67 -12.75 3.55
C GLU A 82 -17.80 -11.70 2.83
N ALA A 83 -16.47 -11.85 2.86
CA ALA A 83 -15.58 -10.89 2.24
C ALA A 83 -15.75 -10.87 0.72
N LYS A 84 -15.84 -9.67 0.17
CA LYS A 84 -16.11 -9.44 -1.25
C LYS A 84 -15.19 -8.37 -1.81
N GLN A 85 -15.12 -8.35 -3.14
CA GLN A 85 -14.37 -7.33 -3.85
C GLN A 85 -14.90 -5.93 -3.48
N GLY A 86 -13.99 -5.04 -3.13
CA GLY A 86 -14.29 -3.66 -2.77
C GLY A 86 -14.52 -3.39 -1.29
N ASP A 87 -14.37 -4.41 -0.42
CA ASP A 87 -14.38 -4.19 1.03
C ASP A 87 -13.19 -3.34 1.50
N ILE A 88 -12.05 -3.40 0.81
CA ILE A 88 -10.88 -2.53 1.03
C ILE A 88 -10.75 -1.50 -0.08
N PHE A 89 -10.76 -1.95 -1.34
CA PHE A 89 -10.73 -1.07 -2.51
C PHE A 89 -12.15 -0.65 -2.90
N THR A 90 -12.78 0.19 -2.06
CA THR A 90 -14.09 0.78 -2.40
C THR A 90 -14.04 1.46 -3.76
N PRO A 91 -15.20 1.74 -4.41
CA PRO A 91 -15.21 2.41 -5.72
C PRO A 91 -14.34 3.67 -5.77
N GLU A 92 -14.37 4.50 -4.73
CA GLU A 92 -13.60 5.74 -4.60
C GLU A 92 -12.09 5.47 -4.47
N ILE A 93 -11.71 4.53 -3.59
CA ILE A 93 -10.31 4.13 -3.41
C ILE A 93 -9.79 3.50 -4.71
N ALA A 94 -10.55 2.59 -5.31
CA ALA A 94 -10.16 1.94 -6.56
C ALA A 94 -9.96 2.97 -7.68
N ASN A 95 -10.81 4.00 -7.76
CA ASN A 95 -10.64 5.09 -8.71
C ASN A 95 -9.37 5.91 -8.45
N TYR A 96 -9.08 6.23 -7.17
CA TYR A 96 -7.82 6.88 -6.80
C TYR A 96 -6.61 6.07 -7.29
N PHE A 97 -6.58 4.76 -7.05
CA PHE A 97 -5.49 3.89 -7.51
C PHE A 97 -5.37 3.86 -9.04
N ARG A 98 -6.49 3.75 -9.77
CA ARG A 98 -6.48 3.81 -11.24
C ARG A 98 -5.92 5.14 -11.75
N HIS A 99 -6.28 6.25 -11.11
CA HIS A 99 -5.74 7.56 -11.45
C HIS A 99 -4.22 7.62 -11.24
N GLN A 100 -3.72 7.16 -10.09
CA GLN A 100 -2.28 7.13 -9.81
C GLN A 100 -1.51 6.26 -10.80
N ILE A 101 -2.04 5.08 -11.13
CA ILE A 101 -1.44 4.17 -12.11
C ILE A 101 -1.41 4.83 -13.50
N SER A 102 -2.55 5.37 -13.95
CA SER A 102 -2.66 6.03 -15.25
C SER A 102 -1.74 7.24 -15.35
N ALA A 103 -1.71 8.11 -14.34
CA ALA A 103 -0.82 9.26 -14.28
C ALA A 103 0.66 8.84 -14.34
N SER A 104 1.04 7.77 -13.64
CA SER A 104 2.40 7.23 -13.66
C SER A 104 2.78 6.68 -15.03
N LEU A 105 1.86 5.99 -15.69
CA LEU A 105 2.04 5.48 -17.06
C LEU A 105 2.09 6.59 -18.11
N SER A 106 1.39 7.70 -17.91
CA SER A 106 1.40 8.85 -18.81
C SER A 106 2.58 9.81 -18.54
N GLY A 107 3.24 9.67 -17.38
CA GLY A 107 4.35 10.52 -16.97
C GLY A 107 5.70 10.17 -17.63
N PRO A 108 6.78 10.91 -17.25
CA PRO A 108 8.11 10.75 -17.85
C PRO A 108 8.71 9.33 -17.73
N ASN A 109 8.31 8.58 -16.69
CA ASN A 109 8.76 7.20 -16.47
C ASN A 109 7.83 6.15 -17.08
N GLY A 110 6.77 6.56 -17.78
CA GLY A 110 5.73 5.68 -18.30
C GLY A 110 6.25 4.55 -19.19
N ASN A 111 7.20 4.85 -20.08
CA ASN A 111 7.81 3.84 -20.94
C ASN A 111 8.59 2.78 -20.14
N LYS A 112 9.29 3.19 -19.08
CA LYS A 112 9.99 2.25 -18.20
C LYS A 112 9.01 1.39 -17.42
N ILE A 113 7.93 1.99 -16.90
CA ILE A 113 6.88 1.25 -16.18
C ILE A 113 6.22 0.22 -17.10
N ARG A 114 5.80 0.63 -18.31
CA ARG A 114 5.24 -0.28 -19.33
C ARG A 114 6.19 -1.41 -19.65
N ALA A 115 7.46 -1.09 -19.94
CA ALA A 115 8.46 -2.11 -20.21
C ALA A 115 8.55 -3.11 -19.03
N SER A 116 8.70 -2.65 -17.79
CA SER A 116 8.76 -3.54 -16.62
C SER A 116 7.49 -4.38 -16.42
N LEU A 117 6.31 -3.87 -16.76
CA LEU A 117 5.05 -4.63 -16.70
C LEU A 117 4.95 -5.67 -17.84
N HIS A 118 5.43 -5.36 -19.04
CA HIS A 118 5.44 -6.26 -20.20
C HIS A 118 6.46 -7.40 -20.11
N HIS A 119 7.54 -7.24 -19.34
CA HIS A 119 8.49 -8.33 -19.08
C HIS A 119 7.92 -9.41 -18.16
N ALA A 120 6.70 -9.25 -17.65
CA ALA A 120 6.04 -10.31 -16.94
C ALA A 120 5.36 -11.27 -17.92
N GLU A 121 5.43 -12.55 -17.60
CA GLU A 121 4.73 -13.61 -18.31
C GLU A 121 3.25 -13.23 -18.53
N PRO A 122 2.73 -13.34 -19.76
CA PRO A 122 1.31 -13.14 -20.03
C PRO A 122 0.47 -14.07 -19.16
N VAL A 123 -0.49 -13.50 -18.46
CA VAL A 123 -1.42 -14.24 -17.62
C VAL A 123 -2.82 -14.01 -18.17
N ASP A 124 -3.26 -14.90 -19.05
CA ASP A 124 -4.62 -14.87 -19.58
C ASP A 124 -5.57 -15.70 -18.70
N GLY A 125 -6.80 -15.20 -18.52
CA GLY A 125 -7.90 -15.97 -17.93
C GLY A 125 -7.83 -16.21 -16.40
N VAL A 126 -6.93 -15.54 -15.66
CA VAL A 126 -6.86 -15.72 -14.20
C VAL A 126 -7.95 -14.93 -13.48
N ALA A 127 -8.95 -15.67 -12.99
CA ALA A 127 -10.00 -15.14 -12.13
C ALA A 127 -9.50 -15.05 -10.68
N LEU A 128 -9.13 -13.84 -10.25
CA LEU A 128 -8.92 -13.55 -8.83
C LEU A 128 -10.24 -13.66 -8.07
N LYS A 129 -10.15 -14.14 -6.83
CA LYS A 129 -11.26 -14.20 -5.89
C LYS A 129 -10.80 -13.67 -4.54
N VAL A 130 -11.61 -12.81 -3.95
CA VAL A 130 -11.36 -12.33 -2.58
C VAL A 130 -11.42 -13.51 -1.62
N ASN A 131 -10.54 -13.49 -0.62
CA ASN A 131 -10.45 -14.51 0.41
C ASN A 131 -10.05 -15.91 -0.11
N GLU A 132 -9.47 -15.98 -1.31
CA GLU A 132 -8.87 -17.20 -1.86
C GLU A 132 -7.34 -17.11 -1.89
N PRO A 133 -6.63 -18.24 -1.88
CA PRO A 133 -5.19 -18.26 -2.04
C PRO A 133 -4.75 -17.59 -3.34
N TYR A 134 -3.59 -16.93 -3.32
CA TYR A 134 -2.92 -16.52 -4.55
C TYR A 134 -2.74 -17.76 -5.46
N PRO A 135 -3.14 -17.69 -6.74
CA PRO A 135 -3.17 -18.86 -7.60
C PRO A 135 -1.81 -19.54 -7.70
N GLN A 136 -1.80 -20.87 -7.68
CA GLN A 136 -0.57 -21.66 -7.75
C GLN A 136 0.02 -21.63 -9.17
N GLY A 137 1.34 -21.74 -9.29
CA GLY A 137 2.05 -21.73 -10.58
C GLY A 137 2.13 -20.36 -11.24
N MET A 138 1.59 -19.32 -10.60
CA MET A 138 1.63 -17.96 -11.08
C MET A 138 2.89 -17.22 -10.65
N PRO A 139 3.53 -16.44 -11.54
CA PRO A 139 4.62 -15.58 -11.12
C PRO A 139 4.11 -14.54 -10.10
N LEU A 140 4.89 -14.34 -9.03
CA LEU A 140 4.67 -13.24 -8.09
C LEU A 140 5.19 -11.95 -8.69
N GLN A 141 4.50 -11.44 -9.72
CA GLN A 141 4.89 -10.19 -10.35
C GLN A 141 4.83 -9.06 -9.32
N SER A 142 5.98 -8.41 -9.14
CA SER A 142 6.10 -7.25 -8.24
C SER A 142 5.78 -5.98 -9.02
N ILE A 143 5.27 -4.97 -8.31
CA ILE A 143 5.08 -3.65 -8.90
C ILE A 143 6.45 -3.03 -9.16
N PRO A 144 6.71 -2.46 -10.35
CA PRO A 144 7.95 -1.73 -10.63
C PRO A 144 8.17 -0.63 -9.56
N PRO A 145 9.38 -0.46 -9.00
CA PRO A 145 9.62 0.48 -7.91
C PRO A 145 9.16 1.91 -8.20
N THR A 146 9.28 2.34 -9.46
CA THR A 146 8.83 3.65 -9.96
C THR A 146 7.31 3.83 -9.91
N LEU A 147 6.53 2.76 -10.05
CA LEU A 147 5.08 2.78 -9.87
C LEU A 147 4.73 2.64 -8.39
N LEU A 148 5.40 1.74 -7.66
CA LEU A 148 5.15 1.48 -6.25
C LEU A 148 5.31 2.74 -5.38
N SER A 149 6.27 3.62 -5.71
CA SER A 149 6.49 4.88 -5.00
C SER A 149 5.34 5.89 -5.10
N THR A 150 4.42 5.71 -6.06
CA THR A 150 3.26 6.59 -6.27
C THR A 150 1.99 6.07 -5.59
N LEU A 151 2.01 4.82 -5.12
CA LEU A 151 0.89 4.16 -4.46
C LEU A 151 0.93 4.39 -2.94
N PRO A 152 -0.22 4.30 -2.25
CA PRO A 152 -0.26 4.32 -0.80
C PRO A 152 0.62 3.22 -0.20
N ARG A 153 1.40 3.55 0.83
CA ARG A 153 2.27 2.59 1.50
C ARG A 153 1.45 1.50 2.19
N LEU A 154 1.97 0.27 2.16
CA LEU A 154 1.37 -0.86 2.87
C LEU A 154 2.19 -1.22 4.11
N PRO A 155 1.53 -1.75 5.16
CA PRO A 155 2.21 -2.53 6.20
C PRO A 155 2.97 -3.71 5.57
N LYS A 156 4.08 -4.12 6.20
CA LYS A 156 4.99 -5.15 5.68
C LYS A 156 4.34 -6.52 5.44
N GLU A 157 3.22 -6.78 6.10
CA GLU A 157 2.43 -8.00 5.99
C GLU A 157 1.71 -8.10 4.64
N LEU A 158 1.43 -6.96 4.01
CA LEU A 158 0.69 -6.85 2.76
C LEU A 158 1.58 -6.41 1.61
N GLN A 159 1.25 -6.87 0.41
CA GLN A 159 1.94 -6.50 -0.82
C GLN A 159 0.94 -6.25 -1.94
N TYR A 160 1.26 -5.27 -2.78
CA TYR A 160 0.57 -5.15 -4.06
C TYR A 160 1.17 -6.12 -5.08
N ARG A 161 0.29 -6.75 -5.85
CA ARG A 161 0.65 -7.70 -6.91
C ARG A 161 -0.08 -7.37 -8.20
N ILE A 162 0.59 -7.55 -9.33
CA ILE A 162 -0.05 -7.48 -10.64
C ILE A 162 -0.38 -8.91 -11.07
N VAL A 163 -1.63 -9.12 -11.47
CA VAL A 163 -2.11 -10.41 -11.98
C VAL A 163 -2.92 -10.13 -13.25
N GLY A 164 -2.30 -10.36 -14.41
CA GLY A 164 -2.84 -9.86 -15.68
C GLY A 164 -2.98 -8.33 -15.64
N SER A 165 -4.18 -7.81 -15.89
CA SER A 165 -4.49 -6.37 -15.77
C SER A 165 -4.92 -5.94 -14.35
N ASN A 166 -5.00 -6.86 -13.40
CA ASN A 166 -5.56 -6.61 -12.07
C ASN A 166 -4.47 -6.18 -11.08
N LEU A 167 -4.84 -5.30 -10.15
CA LEU A 167 -4.03 -4.98 -8.96
C LEU A 167 -4.61 -5.73 -7.77
N ALA A 168 -3.88 -6.72 -7.26
CA ALA A 168 -4.28 -7.47 -6.06
C ALA A 168 -3.59 -6.93 -4.81
N LEU A 169 -4.31 -6.94 -3.69
CA LEU A 169 -3.76 -6.80 -2.34
C LEU A 169 -3.57 -8.20 -1.76
N HIS A 170 -2.32 -8.57 -1.52
CA HIS A 170 -1.90 -9.91 -1.12
C HIS A 170 -1.39 -9.92 0.32
N ASP A 171 -1.95 -10.77 1.17
CA ASP A 171 -1.36 -11.08 2.48
C ASP A 171 -0.30 -12.16 2.32
N THR A 172 0.94 -11.79 2.55
CA THR A 172 2.11 -12.65 2.35
C THR A 172 2.17 -13.84 3.30
N ALA A 173 1.60 -13.71 4.49
CA ALA A 173 1.70 -14.72 5.53
C ALA A 173 0.61 -15.79 5.42
N SER A 174 -0.62 -15.40 5.07
CA SER A 174 -1.71 -16.34 4.76
C SER A 174 -1.74 -16.76 3.28
N ASN A 175 -1.02 -16.05 2.41
CA ASN A 175 -1.09 -16.19 0.95
C ASN A 175 -2.49 -15.95 0.38
N LEU A 176 -3.29 -15.07 0.98
CA LEU A 176 -4.65 -14.76 0.52
C LEU A 176 -4.69 -13.48 -0.31
N ILE A 177 -5.59 -13.46 -1.29
CA ILE A 177 -6.05 -12.23 -1.94
C ILE A 177 -7.02 -11.54 -0.99
N VAL A 178 -6.59 -10.43 -0.41
CA VAL A 178 -7.38 -9.67 0.57
C VAL A 178 -8.49 -8.88 -0.12
N ASP A 179 -8.14 -8.26 -1.24
CA ASP A 179 -9.04 -7.55 -2.16
C ASP A 179 -8.30 -7.32 -3.49
N PHE A 180 -8.98 -6.87 -4.54
CA PHE A 180 -8.34 -6.51 -5.80
C PHE A 180 -9.13 -5.48 -6.62
N ILE A 181 -8.41 -4.74 -7.46
CA ILE A 181 -8.97 -3.84 -8.46
C ILE A 181 -8.88 -4.52 -9.83
N SER A 182 -10.03 -4.77 -10.43
CA SER A 182 -10.09 -5.28 -11.80
C SER A 182 -9.67 -4.20 -12.80
N ASN A 183 -8.91 -4.59 -13.83
CA ASN A 183 -8.45 -3.70 -14.91
C ASN A 183 -7.77 -2.43 -14.38
N ALA A 184 -6.88 -2.61 -13.39
CA ALA A 184 -6.11 -1.51 -12.81
C ALA A 184 -4.99 -1.04 -13.73
N ILE A 185 -4.40 -1.96 -14.50
CA ILE A 185 -3.40 -1.66 -15.52
C ILE A 185 -4.14 -1.47 -16.84
N PRO A 186 -4.10 -0.25 -17.44
CA PRO A 186 -4.64 -0.02 -18.77
C PRO A 186 -3.92 -0.92 -19.79
N THR A 187 -4.69 -1.63 -20.61
CA THR A 187 -4.14 -2.23 -21.83
C THR A 187 -3.76 -1.11 -22.81
N PRO A 188 -2.62 -1.25 -23.53
CA PRO A 188 -2.26 -0.33 -24.61
C PRO A 188 -3.35 -0.19 -25.66
#